data_AF-C1D1L4-F1
#
_entry.id   AF-C1D1L4-F1
#
_cell.length_a   1.000
_cell.length_b   1.000
_cell.length_c   1.000
_cell.angle_alpha   90.00
_cell.angle_beta   90.00
_cell.angle_gamma   90.00
#
_symmetry.space_group_name_H-M   'P 1'
#
loop_
_entity.id
_entity.type
_entity.pdbx_description
1 polymer ?
#
loop_
_entity_poly.entity_id
_entity_poly.type
_entity_poly.pdbx_seq_one_letter_code
_entity_poly.pdbx_strand_id
1 'polypeptide(L)'
;MLRAAFWFTALIFVPLGLFLYFLPPTVASLVGVSPLWLARASGGLVFVWGAFLLAASAAPDGLKVGALVAGNLLSVATLLPAVIRQGEQMPPSVRTALLALCALLTLLAVVTLLSLPSRRSRL
;
A
#
# COMPACT_ATOMS: atom_id res chain seq x y z
N MET A 1 -17.60 -7.06 -2.47
CA MET A 1 -16.45 -6.41 -3.15
C MET A 1 -15.63 -5.55 -2.20
N LEU A 2 -16.24 -4.60 -1.50
CA LEU A 2 -15.53 -3.69 -0.58
C LEU A 2 -14.61 -4.41 0.43
N ARG A 3 -15.12 -5.42 1.15
CA ARG A 3 -14.31 -6.21 2.11
C ARG A 3 -13.07 -6.83 1.47
N ALA A 4 -13.18 -7.36 0.24
CA ALA A 4 -12.04 -7.97 -0.44
C ALA A 4 -10.92 -6.95 -0.70
N ALA A 5 -11.26 -5.70 -1.05
CA ALA A 5 -10.25 -4.65 -1.24
C ALA A 5 -9.47 -4.37 0.05
N PHE A 6 -10.15 -4.32 1.21
CA PHE A 6 -9.47 -4.18 2.51
C PHE A 6 -8.52 -5.34 2.79
N TRP A 7 -8.98 -6.57 2.55
CA TRP A 7 -8.17 -7.77 2.76
C TRP A 7 -6.96 -7.81 1.83
N PHE A 8 -7.12 -7.52 0.53
CA PHE A 8 -6.02 -7.52 -0.43
C PHE A 8 -4.98 -6.46 -0.11
N THR A 9 -5.39 -5.21 0.18
CA THR A 9 -4.43 -4.17 0.59
C THR A 9 -3.73 -4.57 1.89
N ALA A 10 -4.46 -5.10 2.88
CA ALA A 10 -3.86 -5.54 4.13
C ALA A 10 -2.87 -6.69 3.95
N LEU A 11 -3.18 -7.67 3.08
CA LEU A 11 -2.29 -8.79 2.76
C LEU A 11 -0.97 -8.32 2.14
N ILE A 12 -0.96 -7.16 1.49
CA ILE A 12 0.26 -6.54 0.95
C ILE A 12 0.97 -5.74 2.07
N PHE A 13 0.23 -4.88 2.78
CA PHE A 13 0.81 -3.92 3.71
C PHE A 13 1.36 -4.58 4.97
N VAL A 14 0.69 -5.59 5.52
CA VAL A 14 1.13 -6.24 6.76
C VAL A 14 2.51 -6.91 6.58
N PRO A 15 2.71 -7.81 5.59
CA PRO A 15 4.03 -8.41 5.37
C PRO A 15 5.09 -7.39 4.97
N LEU A 16 4.74 -6.41 4.13
CA LEU A 16 5.67 -5.37 3.69
C LEU A 16 6.13 -4.50 4.87
N GLY A 17 5.20 -4.11 5.74
CA GLY A 17 5.49 -3.33 6.94
C GLY A 17 6.39 -4.08 7.91
N LEU A 18 6.11 -5.37 8.16
CA LEU A 18 6.97 -6.23 8.98
C LEU A 18 8.36 -6.38 8.38
N PHE A 19 8.47 -6.63 7.07
CA PHE A 19 9.75 -6.75 6.38
C PHE A 19 10.59 -5.48 6.50
N LEU A 20 9.99 -4.31 6.30
CA LEU A 20 10.67 -3.02 6.42
C LEU A 20 11.06 -2.71 7.88
N TYR A 21 10.20 -3.06 8.85
CA TYR A 21 10.48 -2.86 10.27
C TYR A 21 11.67 -3.71 10.75
N PHE A 22 11.73 -4.96 10.30
CA PHE A 22 12.81 -5.89 10.62
C PHE A 22 13.86 -5.99 9.52
N LEU A 23 14.01 -4.96 8.68
CA LEU A 23 14.92 -4.97 7.54
C LEU A 23 16.36 -5.28 8.02
N PRO A 24 16.98 -6.39 7.56
CA PRO A 24 18.32 -6.74 8.00
C PRO A 24 19.31 -5.66 7.56
N PRO A 25 20.27 -5.24 8.42
CA PRO A 25 21.26 -4.21 8.07
C PRO A 25 22.03 -4.53 6.79
N THR A 26 22.35 -5.81 6.55
CA THR A 26 23.03 -6.29 5.35
C THR A 26 22.22 -6.01 4.09
N VAL A 27 20.89 -6.23 4.13
CA VAL A 27 20.00 -5.92 3.01
C VAL A 27 19.88 -4.41 2.85
N ALA A 28 19.74 -3.66 3.94
CA ALA A 28 19.68 -2.20 3.88
C ALA A 28 20.92 -1.58 3.22
N SER A 29 22.13 -2.08 3.54
CA SER A 29 23.37 -1.62 2.90
C SER A 29 23.44 -1.96 1.41
N LEU A 30 22.93 -3.13 1.00
CA LEU A 30 22.93 -3.53 -0.40
C LEU A 30 22.00 -2.67 -1.27
N VAL A 31 20.89 -2.20 -0.69
CA VAL A 31 19.87 -1.40 -1.40
C VAL A 31 20.04 0.11 -1.13
N GLY A 32 21.14 0.52 -0.49
CA GLY A 32 21.45 1.93 -0.22
C GLY A 32 20.47 2.62 0.73
N VAL A 33 19.77 1.86 1.58
CA VAL A 33 18.78 2.38 2.53
C VAL A 33 19.49 2.98 3.73
N SER A 34 19.54 4.32 3.79
CA SER A 34 20.09 5.07 4.92
C SER A 34 19.27 6.34 5.16
N PRO A 35 18.94 6.68 6.42
CA PRO A 35 19.25 5.93 7.65
C PRO A 35 18.27 4.78 7.93
N LEU A 36 18.75 3.70 8.57
CA LEU A 36 17.98 2.49 8.89
C LEU A 36 16.69 2.75 9.67
N TRP A 37 16.68 3.74 10.57
CA TRP A 37 15.50 4.06 11.37
C TRP A 37 14.33 4.53 10.50
N LEU A 38 14.60 5.16 9.34
CA LEU A 38 13.55 5.65 8.45
C LEU A 38 12.80 4.48 7.80
N ALA A 39 13.53 3.42 7.41
CA ALA A 39 12.93 2.18 6.92
C ALA A 39 12.10 1.49 8.00
N ARG A 40 12.56 1.53 9.25
CA ARG A 40 11.79 0.96 10.37
C ARG A 40 10.52 1.76 10.67
N ALA A 41 10.61 3.08 10.67
CA ALA A 41 9.47 3.96 10.90
C ALA A 41 8.42 3.80 9.79
N SER A 42 8.85 3.76 8.52
CA SER A 42 7.94 3.51 7.40
C SER A 42 7.35 2.10 7.48
N GLY A 43 8.14 1.08 7.84
CA GLY A 43 7.66 -0.27 8.07
C GLY A 43 6.59 -0.36 9.16
N GLY A 44 6.82 0.29 10.30
CA GLY A 44 5.85 0.39 11.38
C GLY A 44 4.55 1.09 10.95
N LEU A 45 4.66 2.19 10.21
CA LEU A 45 3.50 2.92 9.69
C LEU A 45 2.68 2.05 8.72
N VAL A 46 3.33 1.41 7.75
CA VAL A 46 2.68 0.52 6.77
C VAL A 46 2.04 -0.68 7.47
N PHE A 47 2.71 -1.28 8.46
CA PHE A 47 2.16 -2.38 9.24
C PHE A 47 0.91 -1.96 10.01
N VAL A 48 0.97 -0.85 10.76
CA VAL A 48 -0.18 -0.34 11.53
C VAL A 48 -1.34 -0.01 10.59
N TRP A 49 -1.06 0.57 9.42
CA TRP A 49 -2.08 0.84 8.41
C TRP A 49 -2.72 -0.46 7.89
N GLY A 50 -1.92 -1.48 7.59
CA GLY A 50 -2.41 -2.80 7.18
C GLY A 50 -3.26 -3.47 8.25
N ALA A 51 -2.83 -3.44 9.51
CA ALA A 51 -3.58 -3.98 10.65
C ALA A 51 -4.91 -3.22 10.86
N PHE A 52 -4.89 -1.89 10.73
CA PHE A 52 -6.10 -1.08 10.73
C PHE A 52 -7.07 -1.50 9.61
N LEU A 53 -6.58 -1.76 8.39
CA LEU A 53 -7.42 -2.20 7.27
C LEU A 53 -8.03 -3.59 7.51
N LEU A 54 -7.30 -4.52 8.14
CA LEU A 54 -7.87 -5.81 8.55
C LEU A 54 -9.05 -5.61 9.52
N ALA A 55 -8.85 -4.81 10.56
CA ALA A 55 -9.91 -4.53 11.53
C ALA A 55 -11.10 -3.78 10.89
N ALA A 56 -10.81 -2.79 10.04
CA ALA A 56 -11.80 -2.01 9.32
C ALA A 56 -12.66 -2.84 8.35
N SER A 57 -12.15 -3.98 7.87
CA SER A 57 -12.87 -4.87 6.97
C SER A 57 -14.13 -5.50 7.61
N ALA A 58 -14.20 -5.58 8.94
CA ALA A 58 -15.34 -6.16 9.64
C ALA A 58 -16.62 -5.33 9.48
N ALA A 59 -16.49 -4.00 9.54
CA ALA A 59 -17.56 -3.03 9.38
C ALA A 59 -17.06 -1.80 8.61
N PRO A 60 -17.01 -1.87 7.27
CA PRO A 60 -16.54 -0.76 6.45
C PRO A 60 -17.51 0.43 6.50
N ASP A 61 -16.95 1.63 6.66
CA ASP A 61 -17.69 2.91 6.60
C ASP A 61 -16.95 3.88 5.67
N GLY A 62 -17.54 5.07 5.44
CA GLY A 62 -16.98 6.05 4.53
C GLY A 62 -15.57 6.53 4.92
N LEU A 63 -15.26 6.64 6.20
CA LEU A 63 -13.94 7.06 6.68
C LEU A 63 -12.90 5.96 6.44
N LYS A 64 -13.24 4.71 6.77
CA LYS A 64 -12.39 3.54 6.53
C LYS A 64 -12.13 3.32 5.04
N VAL A 65 -13.14 3.54 4.20
CA VAL A 65 -12.96 3.51 2.74
C VAL A 65 -12.03 4.63 2.29
N GLY A 66 -12.20 5.84 2.81
CA GLY A 66 -11.29 6.95 2.56
C GLY A 66 -9.84 6.60 2.93
N ALA A 67 -9.63 5.96 4.08
CA ALA A 67 -8.31 5.51 4.51
C ALA A 67 -7.69 4.44 3.60
N LEU A 68 -8.50 3.48 3.09
CA LEU A 68 -8.03 2.49 2.11
C LEU A 68 -7.60 3.16 0.81
N VAL A 69 -8.46 4.03 0.26
CA VAL A 69 -8.21 4.72 -1.00
C VAL A 69 -6.98 5.62 -0.88
N ALA A 70 -6.91 6.44 0.17
CA ALA A 70 -5.79 7.32 0.42
C ALA A 70 -4.49 6.53 0.59
N GLY A 71 -4.49 5.45 1.38
CA GLY A 71 -3.32 4.59 1.57
C GLY A 71 -2.82 4.01 0.24
N ASN A 72 -3.70 3.41 -0.56
CA ASN A 72 -3.34 2.86 -1.87
C ASN A 72 -2.78 3.94 -2.82
N LEU A 73 -3.45 5.09 -2.93
CA LEU A 73 -3.02 6.16 -3.84
C LEU A 73 -1.72 6.83 -3.39
N LEU A 74 -1.49 7.00 -2.07
CA LEU A 74 -0.23 7.49 -1.54
C LEU A 74 0.92 6.51 -1.82
N SER A 75 0.69 5.20 -1.66
CA SER A 75 1.68 4.18 -2.03
C SER A 75 2.00 4.21 -3.53
N VAL A 76 0.99 4.37 -4.39
CA VAL A 76 1.23 4.51 -5.84
C VAL A 76 1.98 5.80 -6.16
N ALA A 77 1.58 6.93 -5.57
CA ALA A 77 2.22 8.23 -5.78
C ALA A 77 3.69 8.26 -5.34
N THR A 78 4.06 7.44 -4.35
CA THR A 78 5.45 7.31 -3.89
C THR A 78 6.25 6.30 -4.72
N LEU A 79 5.67 5.16 -5.08
CA LEU A 79 6.36 4.09 -5.79
C LEU A 79 6.53 4.36 -7.29
N LEU A 80 5.46 4.81 -7.96
CA LEU A 80 5.44 4.90 -9.43
C LEU A 80 6.52 5.85 -9.99
N PRO A 81 6.75 7.06 -9.44
CA PRO A 81 7.82 7.93 -9.94
C PRO A 81 9.21 7.31 -9.81
N ALA A 82 9.47 6.59 -8.71
CA ALA A 82 10.74 5.92 -8.49
C ALA A 82 10.97 4.81 -9.53
N VAL A 83 9.94 4.00 -9.79
CA VAL A 83 9.99 2.93 -10.81
C VAL A 83 10.17 3.49 -12.22
N ILE A 84 9.53 4.61 -12.56
CA ILE A 84 9.69 5.22 -13.89
C ILE A 84 11.09 5.82 -14.04
N ARG A 85 11.59 6.54 -13.03
CA ARG A 85 12.90 7.22 -13.11
C ARG A 85 14.08 6.26 -13.07
N GLN A 86 14.00 5.19 -12.29
CA GLN A 86 15.11 4.25 -12.07
C GLN A 86 14.88 2.89 -12.74
N GLY A 87 13.80 2.71 -13.49
CA GLY A 87 13.35 1.41 -13.98
C GLY A 87 14.37 0.67 -14.86
N GLU A 88 15.18 1.39 -15.64
CA GLU A 88 16.24 0.79 -16.48
C GLU A 88 17.42 0.24 -15.66
N GLN A 89 17.59 0.69 -14.42
CA GLN A 89 18.61 0.21 -13.49
C GLN A 89 18.11 -0.97 -12.64
N MET A 90 16.81 -1.27 -12.68
CA MET A 90 16.20 -2.35 -11.92
C MET A 90 16.21 -3.66 -12.73
N PRO A 91 16.33 -4.82 -12.07
CA PRO A 91 16.05 -6.10 -12.73
C PRO A 91 14.65 -6.09 -13.37
N PRO A 92 14.47 -6.61 -14.61
CA PRO A 92 13.19 -6.54 -15.33
C PRO A 92 12.00 -7.15 -14.57
N SER A 93 12.25 -8.20 -13.81
CA SER A 93 11.27 -8.86 -12.95
C SER A 93 10.79 -7.95 -11.81
N VAL A 94 11.71 -7.25 -11.15
CA VAL A 94 11.40 -6.31 -10.06
C VAL A 94 10.60 -5.13 -10.59
N ARG A 95 11.01 -4.54 -11.73
CA ARG A 95 10.28 -3.45 -12.38
C ARG A 95 8.84 -3.88 -12.70
N THR A 96 8.67 -5.04 -13.32
CA THR A 96 7.35 -5.58 -13.69
C THR A 96 6.48 -5.80 -12.45
N ALA A 97 7.05 -6.38 -11.39
CA ALA A 97 6.34 -6.62 -10.14
C ALA A 97 5.87 -5.31 -9.48
N LEU A 98 6.72 -4.28 -9.44
CA LEU A 98 6.37 -2.97 -8.87
C LEU A 98 5.30 -2.25 -9.70
N LEU A 99 5.38 -2.30 -11.04
CA LEU A 99 4.34 -1.75 -11.91
C LEU A 99 3.00 -2.48 -11.74
N ALA A 100 3.02 -3.80 -11.67
CA ALA A 100 1.83 -4.61 -11.42
C ALA A 100 1.21 -4.30 -10.05
N LEU A 101 2.04 -4.10 -9.03
CA LEU A 101 1.60 -3.66 -7.70
C LEU A 101 0.93 -2.28 -7.76
N CYS A 102 1.56 -1.30 -8.42
CA CYS A 102 0.96 0.03 -8.61
C CYS A 102 -0.39 -0.04 -9.33
N ALA A 103 -0.50 -0.84 -10.39
CA ALA A 103 -1.73 -1.05 -11.12
C ALA A 103 -2.81 -1.69 -10.23
N LEU A 104 -2.46 -2.72 -9.45
CA LEU A 104 -3.36 -3.39 -8.53
C LEU A 104 -3.88 -2.43 -7.44
N LEU A 105 -2.98 -1.68 -6.79
CA LEU A 105 -3.38 -0.72 -5.74
C LEU A 105 -4.29 0.39 -6.29
N THR A 106 -4.00 0.88 -7.50
CA THR A 106 -4.85 1.86 -8.20
C THR A 106 -6.22 1.26 -8.51
N LEU A 107 -6.26 0.04 -9.03
CA LEU A 107 -7.51 -0.66 -9.34
C LEU A 107 -8.36 -0.87 -8.08
N LEU A 108 -7.74 -1.31 -6.99
CA LEU A 108 -8.42 -1.48 -5.70
C LEU A 108 -8.97 -0.15 -5.18
N ALA A 109 -8.21 0.95 -5.31
CA ALA A 109 -8.70 2.27 -4.92
C ALA A 109 -9.91 2.71 -5.75
N VAL A 110 -9.83 2.60 -7.09
CA VAL A 110 -10.91 2.97 -8.00
C VAL A 110 -12.17 2.11 -7.78
N VAL A 111 -12.03 0.79 -7.70
CA VAL A 111 -13.16 -0.11 -7.45
C VAL A 111 -13.82 0.19 -6.11
N THR A 112 -13.03 0.52 -5.07
CA THR A 112 -13.58 0.87 -3.76
C THR A 112 -14.33 2.20 -3.80
N LEU A 113 -13.82 3.22 -4.52
CA LEU A 113 -14.53 4.48 -4.74
C LEU A 113 -15.85 4.28 -5.48
N LEU A 114 -15.88 3.43 -6.51
CA LEU A 114 -17.09 3.12 -7.27
C LEU A 114 -18.10 2.29 -6.46
N SER A 115 -17.64 1.55 -5.46
CA SER A 115 -18.48 0.70 -4.59
C SER A 115 -19.10 1.47 -3.41
N LEU A 116 -18.74 2.74 -3.20
CA LEU A 116 -19.31 3.57 -2.13
C LEU A 116 -20.77 3.93 -2.48
N PRO A 117 -21.75 3.54 -1.65
CA PRO A 117 -23.14 3.93 -1.91
C PRO A 117 -23.29 5.45 -1.83
N SER A 118 -23.78 6.06 -2.91
CA SER A 118 -24.10 7.48 -2.98
C SER A 118 -25.06 7.86 -1.86
N ARG A 119 -24.64 8.75 -0.94
CA ARG A 119 -25.50 9.33 0.11
C ARG A 119 -26.53 10.32 -0.47
N ARG A 120 -27.29 9.93 -1.50
CA ARG A 120 -28.18 10.84 -2.24
C ARG A 120 -29.67 10.49 -2.16
N SER A 121 -30.13 9.74 -1.16
CA SER A 121 -31.55 9.34 -1.06
C SER A 121 -32.09 9.32 0.38
N ARG A 122 -31.83 10.38 1.15
CA ARG A 122 -32.64 10.71 2.35
C ARG A 122 -32.63 12.23 2.56
N LEU A 123 -33.31 12.93 1.67
CA LEU A 123 -33.94 14.22 1.94
C LEU A 123 -35.35 14.12 1.37
#